data_AF-A0A7C3RJJ0-F1
#
_entry.id   AF-A0A7C3RJJ0-F1
#
_cell.length_a   1.000
_cell.length_b   1.000
_cell.length_c   1.000
_cell.angle_alpha   90.00
_cell.angle_beta   90.00
_cell.angle_gamma   90.00
#
_symmetry.space_group_name_H-M   'P 1'
#
loop_
_entity.id
_entity.type
_entity.pdbx_description
1 polymer ?
#
loop_
_entity_poly.entity_id
_entity_poly.type
_entity_poly.pdbx_seq_one_letter_code
_entity_poly.pdbx_strand_id
1 'polypeptide(L)'
;MKRVFSICSLLIVLFFIAGCAKAPMSNTEQNQILEEIKKEVASVPNIPNALIITTFESSKEEGWTARGDNVKILVTDKEAHTGKYSLYVSGRSAGWHGAQIQLKDILKPGKVYSISVWVMQKSGSSQYLGLTMQRKYDTDSNTQYDWIKHENNVPNGKWVELSGTYEIPANVSILDLSLYVEAPSNTSLDFYIDDLVIVEGKSAFRITPKLFELVAKVIK
;
A
#
# COMPACT_ATOMS: atom_id res chain seq x y z
N MET A 1 19.04 -18.58 11.20
CA MET A 1 19.59 -17.20 11.12
C MET A 1 18.45 -16.22 10.88
N LYS A 2 17.95 -15.59 11.95
CA LYS A 2 16.92 -14.55 11.85
C LYS A 2 17.61 -13.25 11.44
N ARG A 3 17.42 -12.81 10.19
CA ARG A 3 17.88 -11.48 9.77
C ARG A 3 16.92 -10.46 10.38
N VAL A 4 17.36 -9.85 11.48
CA VAL A 4 16.70 -8.72 12.13
C VAL A 4 16.92 -7.52 11.21
N PHE A 5 15.89 -7.12 10.48
CA PHE A 5 15.95 -5.99 9.57
C PHE A 5 15.54 -4.74 10.35
N SER A 6 16.55 -4.03 10.86
CA SER A 6 16.45 -2.70 11.47
C SER A 6 16.03 -1.65 10.44
N ILE A 7 15.64 -0.45 10.89
CA ILE A 7 15.25 0.76 10.13
C ILE A 7 16.08 1.00 8.85
N CYS A 8 17.32 0.53 8.78
CA CYS A 8 18.14 0.44 7.57
C CYS A 8 17.47 -0.24 6.36
N SER A 9 16.47 -1.11 6.56
CA SER A 9 15.87 -1.91 5.50
C SER A 9 14.74 -1.17 4.78
N LEU A 10 14.07 -0.25 5.49
CA LEU A 10 13.15 0.72 4.90
C LEU A 10 13.90 1.72 4.00
N LEU A 11 15.14 2.06 4.39
CA LEU A 11 16.05 2.86 3.57
C LEU A 11 16.49 2.09 2.31
N ILE A 12 16.81 0.79 2.40
CA ILE A 12 17.29 -0.04 1.26
C ILE A 12 16.21 -0.33 0.19
N VAL A 13 14.92 -0.38 0.54
CA VAL A 13 13.85 -0.53 -0.48
C VAL A 13 13.79 0.69 -1.42
N LEU A 14 14.27 1.86 -0.96
CA LEU A 14 14.37 3.09 -1.74
C LEU A 14 15.75 3.29 -2.42
N PHE A 15 16.67 2.32 -2.35
CA PHE A 15 18.04 2.43 -2.90
C PHE A 15 18.16 2.28 -4.44
N PHE A 16 17.12 1.89 -5.18
CA PHE A 16 17.29 1.54 -6.60
C PHE A 16 17.11 2.68 -7.62
N ILE A 17 16.91 3.93 -7.21
CA ILE A 17 16.62 5.02 -8.16
C ILE A 17 17.32 6.30 -7.72
N ALA A 18 18.54 6.53 -8.24
CA ALA A 18 19.02 7.85 -8.68
C ALA A 18 20.53 7.84 -8.88
N GLY A 19 20.98 7.57 -10.10
CA GLY A 19 22.27 8.08 -10.54
C GLY A 19 22.15 9.59 -10.75
N CYS A 20 22.52 10.40 -9.75
CA CYS A 20 22.93 11.80 -9.91
C CYS A 20 23.51 12.36 -8.59
N ALA A 21 24.79 12.72 -8.59
CA ALA A 21 25.51 13.22 -7.42
C ALA A 21 25.14 14.68 -7.09
N LYS A 22 24.57 14.91 -5.90
CA LYS A 22 24.58 16.21 -5.21
C LYS A 22 25.59 16.17 -4.06
N ALA A 23 26.00 17.35 -3.56
CA ALA A 23 27.03 17.47 -2.52
C ALA A 23 26.66 16.69 -1.24
N PRO A 24 27.61 16.01 -0.58
CA PRO A 24 27.32 15.18 0.58
C PRO A 24 26.83 16.05 1.76
N MET A 25 25.68 15.68 2.31
CA MET A 25 25.08 16.28 3.51
C MET A 25 26.01 16.15 4.72
N SER A 26 26.01 17.14 5.64
CA SER A 26 26.84 17.07 6.84
C SER A 26 26.33 16.04 7.86
N ASN A 27 27.22 15.47 8.67
CA ASN A 27 26.86 14.52 9.72
C ASN A 27 25.83 15.08 10.72
N THR A 28 25.85 16.39 10.98
CA THR A 28 24.89 17.06 11.88
C THR A 28 23.49 17.09 11.26
N GLU A 29 23.38 17.43 9.98
CA GLU A 29 22.11 17.43 9.24
C GLU A 29 21.54 16.01 9.12
N GLN A 30 22.39 15.03 8.83
CA GLN A 30 21.98 13.62 8.74
C GLN A 30 21.42 13.11 10.08
N ASN A 31 22.07 13.44 11.20
CA ASN A 31 21.59 13.07 12.53
C ASN A 31 20.27 13.76 12.90
N GLN A 32 20.11 15.04 12.55
CA GLN A 32 18.87 15.76 12.80
C GLN A 32 17.69 15.16 12.02
N ILE A 33 17.89 14.83 10.73
CA ILE A 33 16.86 14.18 9.91
C ILE A 33 16.52 12.80 10.47
N LEU A 34 17.51 12.04 10.95
CA LEU A 34 17.27 10.74 11.57
C LEU A 34 16.40 10.85 12.82
N GLU A 35 16.57 11.88 13.64
CA GLU A 35 15.69 12.13 14.80
C GLU A 35 14.27 12.54 14.39
N GLU A 36 14.11 13.32 13.31
CA GLU A 36 12.79 13.62 12.75
C GLU A 36 12.09 12.39 12.18
N ILE A 37 12.82 11.51 11.47
CA ILE A 37 12.32 10.21 11.01
C ILE A 37 11.90 9.37 12.21
N LYS A 38 12.75 9.25 13.23
CA LYS A 38 12.41 8.52 14.45
C LYS A 38 11.14 9.08 15.09
N LYS A 39 10.94 10.40 15.10
CA LYS A 39 9.74 11.04 15.66
C LYS A 39 8.48 10.75 14.86
N GLU A 40 8.54 10.82 13.53
CA GLU A 40 7.41 10.45 12.66
C GLU A 40 7.05 8.96 12.79
N VAL A 41 8.07 8.12 12.98
CA VAL A 41 7.94 6.67 13.16
C VAL A 41 7.68 6.29 14.63
N ALA A 42 7.88 7.18 15.61
CA ALA A 42 7.86 6.88 17.04
C ALA A 42 6.50 6.39 17.57
N SER A 43 5.41 6.64 16.83
CA SER A 43 4.09 6.07 17.11
C SER A 43 3.95 4.60 16.72
N VAL A 44 4.95 4.04 16.05
CA VAL A 44 5.03 2.65 15.58
C VAL A 44 6.13 1.95 16.38
N PRO A 45 5.82 1.35 17.54
CA PRO A 45 6.80 0.90 18.56
C PRO A 45 7.74 -0.24 18.13
N ASN A 46 7.60 -0.71 16.90
CA ASN A 46 8.49 -1.58 16.17
C ASN A 46 7.99 -1.47 14.73
N ILE A 47 8.76 -0.94 13.77
CA ILE A 47 8.40 -1.14 12.36
C ILE A 47 8.62 -2.64 12.13
N PRO A 48 7.55 -3.47 12.05
CA PRO A 48 7.72 -4.87 11.73
C PRO A 48 8.28 -4.92 10.31
N ASN A 49 9.00 -5.98 9.93
CA ASN A 49 9.43 -6.16 8.54
C ASN A 49 8.22 -5.96 7.63
N ALA A 50 8.22 -4.86 6.87
CA ALA A 50 7.18 -4.61 5.90
C ALA A 50 7.24 -5.75 4.89
N LEU A 51 6.15 -6.50 4.82
CA LEU A 51 6.06 -7.67 3.95
C LEU A 51 5.83 -7.25 2.52
N ILE A 52 5.08 -6.16 2.34
CA ILE A 52 4.83 -5.52 1.06
C ILE A 52 4.90 -4.01 1.25
N ILE A 53 5.61 -3.36 0.34
CA ILE A 53 5.57 -1.93 0.11
C ILE A 53 5.44 -1.75 -1.40
N THR A 54 4.46 -0.97 -1.86
CA THR A 54 4.40 -0.53 -3.26
C THR A 54 4.23 0.99 -3.30
N THR A 55 5.13 1.66 -4.01
CA THR A 55 5.13 3.13 -4.20
C THR A 55 5.14 3.50 -5.69
N PHE A 56 5.22 2.51 -6.58
CA PHE A 56 5.27 2.66 -8.04
C PHE A 56 6.47 3.47 -8.58
N GLU A 57 7.38 3.91 -7.71
CA GLU A 57 8.58 4.68 -8.09
C GLU A 57 9.50 3.88 -9.02
N SER A 58 9.44 2.55 -8.97
CA SER A 58 10.14 1.69 -9.93
C SER A 58 9.63 1.80 -11.37
N SER A 59 8.57 2.60 -11.60
CA SER A 59 7.84 2.72 -12.87
C SER A 59 7.25 1.39 -13.36
N LYS A 60 6.95 0.49 -12.42
CA LYS A 60 6.36 -0.84 -12.66
C LYS A 60 5.18 -1.05 -11.72
N GLU A 61 4.31 -2.01 -12.03
CA GLU A 61 3.08 -2.29 -11.29
C GLU A 61 3.32 -2.96 -9.93
N GLU A 62 4.57 -3.34 -9.59
CA GLU A 62 4.96 -3.82 -8.25
C GLU A 62 4.08 -4.96 -7.70
N GLY A 63 3.59 -5.83 -8.58
CA GLY A 63 2.75 -6.99 -8.25
C GLY A 63 1.24 -6.72 -8.31
N TRP A 64 0.83 -5.48 -8.55
CA TRP A 64 -0.56 -5.16 -8.84
C TRP A 64 -0.98 -5.65 -10.22
N THR A 65 -2.23 -6.11 -10.31
CA THR A 65 -2.87 -6.57 -11.54
C THR A 65 -4.28 -6.00 -11.63
N ALA A 66 -4.82 -5.89 -12.85
CA ALA A 66 -6.20 -5.50 -13.07
C ALA A 66 -7.16 -6.57 -12.49
N ARG A 67 -8.25 -6.11 -11.86
CA ARG A 67 -9.31 -6.97 -11.35
C ARG A 67 -10.60 -6.71 -12.09
N GLY A 68 -11.10 -7.76 -12.76
CA GLY A 68 -12.33 -7.72 -13.54
C GLY A 68 -12.08 -7.47 -15.02
N ASP A 69 -13.09 -7.76 -15.83
CA ASP A 69 -12.97 -7.72 -17.28
C ASP A 69 -12.82 -6.28 -17.79
N ASN A 70 -11.96 -6.12 -18.80
CA ASN A 70 -11.65 -4.84 -19.47
C ASN A 70 -11.00 -3.77 -18.58
N VAL A 71 -10.71 -4.07 -17.32
CA VAL A 71 -10.02 -3.15 -16.42
C VAL A 71 -8.58 -3.00 -16.85
N LYS A 72 -8.11 -1.75 -16.81
CA LYS A 72 -6.74 -1.37 -17.14
C LYS A 72 -6.10 -0.75 -15.91
N ILE A 73 -4.85 -1.14 -15.67
CA ILE A 73 -3.98 -0.48 -14.70
C ILE A 73 -2.80 0.15 -15.44
N LEU A 74 -2.37 1.32 -15.00
CA LEU A 74 -1.27 2.07 -15.59
C LEU A 74 -0.49 2.81 -14.50
N VAL A 75 0.81 2.57 -14.41
CA VAL A 75 1.69 3.42 -13.59
C VAL A 75 1.88 4.77 -14.30
N THR A 76 1.61 5.87 -13.60
CA THR A 76 1.52 7.22 -14.19
C THR A 76 2.09 8.28 -13.24
N ASP A 77 2.57 9.39 -13.79
CA ASP A 77 3.10 10.55 -13.04
C ASP A 77 2.13 11.75 -13.00
N LYS A 78 0.88 11.54 -13.43
CA LYS A 78 -0.18 12.58 -13.39
C LYS A 78 -0.56 12.99 -11.98
N GLU A 79 -0.57 12.02 -11.06
CA GLU A 79 -0.96 12.17 -9.66
C GLU A 79 -0.14 11.16 -8.86
N ALA A 80 0.29 11.54 -7.67
CA ALA A 80 0.95 10.65 -6.71
C ALA A 80 0.62 11.12 -5.29
N HIS A 81 0.56 10.18 -4.35
CA HIS A 81 0.40 10.52 -2.94
C HIS A 81 1.75 10.93 -2.36
N THR A 82 2.79 10.15 -2.65
CA THR A 82 4.18 10.50 -2.42
C THR A 82 5.02 10.25 -3.66
N GLY A 83 6.25 10.77 -3.71
CA GLY A 83 7.11 10.56 -4.87
C GLY A 83 6.57 11.16 -6.17
N LYS A 84 6.68 10.40 -7.26
CA LYS A 84 6.35 10.81 -8.62
C LYS A 84 5.25 9.95 -9.25
N TYR A 85 5.15 8.67 -8.90
CA TYR A 85 4.30 7.72 -9.61
C TYR A 85 3.18 7.17 -8.73
N SER A 86 2.03 6.88 -9.34
CA SER A 86 0.97 6.07 -8.73
C SER A 86 0.33 5.14 -9.75
N LEU A 87 -0.54 4.23 -9.30
CA LEU A 87 -1.27 3.32 -10.18
C LEU A 87 -2.66 3.89 -10.49
N TYR A 88 -2.91 4.16 -11.77
CA TYR A 88 -4.23 4.54 -12.27
C TYR A 88 -5.04 3.32 -12.70
N VAL A 89 -6.28 3.24 -12.23
CA VAL A 89 -7.24 2.17 -12.52
C VAL A 89 -8.38 2.74 -13.36
N SER A 90 -8.66 2.11 -14.50
CA SER A 90 -9.71 2.56 -15.43
C SER A 90 -10.40 1.43 -16.18
N GLY A 91 -11.43 1.76 -16.96
CA GLY A 91 -12.17 0.76 -17.77
C GLY A 91 -13.03 -0.17 -16.91
N ARG A 92 -13.39 0.28 -15.71
CA ARG A 92 -14.26 -0.47 -14.79
C ARG A 92 -15.70 -0.49 -15.30
N SER A 93 -16.40 -1.58 -15.03
CA SER A 93 -17.82 -1.77 -15.40
C SER A 93 -18.67 -2.45 -14.32
N ALA A 94 -18.07 -2.81 -13.18
CA ALA A 94 -18.79 -3.32 -12.00
C ALA A 94 -18.17 -2.79 -10.70
N GLY A 95 -18.95 -2.78 -9.61
CA GLY A 95 -18.53 -2.19 -8.34
C GLY A 95 -17.27 -2.85 -7.74
N TRP A 96 -17.10 -4.15 -7.96
CA TRP A 96 -15.97 -4.95 -7.50
C TRP A 96 -14.76 -4.94 -8.43
N HIS A 97 -14.88 -4.33 -9.62
CA HIS A 97 -13.73 -4.11 -10.50
C HIS A 97 -12.73 -3.18 -9.82
N GLY A 98 -11.45 -3.30 -10.16
CA GLY A 98 -10.42 -2.48 -9.55
C GLY A 98 -9.01 -2.97 -9.86
N ALA A 99 -8.10 -2.83 -8.89
CA ALA A 99 -6.78 -3.45 -8.95
C ALA A 99 -6.58 -4.35 -7.74
N GLN A 100 -5.79 -5.41 -7.91
CA GLN A 100 -5.54 -6.42 -6.88
C GLN A 100 -4.08 -6.84 -6.80
N ILE A 101 -3.68 -7.36 -5.64
CA ILE A 101 -2.37 -7.96 -5.39
C ILE A 101 -2.53 -9.33 -4.70
N GLN A 102 -1.78 -10.34 -5.16
CA GLN A 102 -1.83 -11.69 -4.61
C GLN A 102 -0.96 -11.79 -3.35
N LEU A 103 -1.54 -12.34 -2.28
CA LEU A 103 -0.93 -12.37 -0.95
C LEU A 103 -0.72 -13.79 -0.38
N LYS A 104 -1.26 -14.82 -1.03
CA LYS A 104 -1.28 -16.21 -0.54
C LYS A 104 0.10 -16.73 -0.09
N ASP A 105 1.13 -16.48 -0.90
CA ASP A 105 2.47 -17.00 -0.62
C ASP A 105 3.29 -16.08 0.32
N ILE A 106 2.75 -14.91 0.63
CA ILE A 106 3.38 -13.86 1.44
C ILE A 106 2.87 -13.92 2.88
N LEU A 107 1.55 -13.84 3.06
CA LEU A 107 0.91 -13.87 4.37
C LEU A 107 0.75 -15.31 4.87
N LYS A 108 0.75 -15.51 6.19
CA LYS A 108 0.82 -16.82 6.83
C LYS A 108 -0.35 -17.03 7.80
N PRO A 109 -0.88 -18.26 7.90
CA PRO A 109 -1.84 -18.63 8.94
C PRO A 109 -1.36 -18.28 10.35
N GLY A 110 -2.30 -17.91 11.22
CA GLY A 110 -2.06 -17.62 12.64
C GLY A 110 -1.41 -16.27 12.89
N LYS A 111 -1.51 -15.36 11.93
CA LYS A 111 -0.92 -14.02 11.98
C LYS A 111 -1.97 -12.95 11.78
N VAL A 112 -1.68 -11.79 12.37
CA VAL A 112 -2.43 -10.55 12.14
C VAL A 112 -1.55 -9.64 11.29
N TYR A 113 -2.17 -8.89 10.39
CA TYR A 113 -1.51 -7.93 9.53
C TYR A 113 -2.21 -6.58 9.62
N SER A 114 -1.44 -5.50 9.70
CA SER A 114 -1.95 -4.16 9.44
C SER A 114 -1.72 -3.82 7.98
N ILE A 115 -2.76 -3.29 7.34
CA ILE A 115 -2.78 -2.93 5.93
C ILE A 115 -3.18 -1.46 5.84
N SER A 116 -2.43 -0.70 5.03
CA SER A 116 -2.74 0.69 4.68
C SER A 116 -2.46 0.90 3.20
N VAL A 117 -3.34 1.63 2.50
CA VAL A 117 -3.16 2.03 1.11
C VAL A 117 -3.83 3.39 0.89
N TRP A 118 -3.25 4.22 0.04
CA TRP A 118 -3.81 5.52 -0.29
C TRP A 118 -4.56 5.46 -1.62
N VAL A 119 -5.72 6.11 -1.66
CA VAL A 119 -6.56 6.19 -2.86
C VAL A 119 -6.99 7.63 -3.14
N MET A 120 -7.22 7.93 -4.42
CA MET A 120 -7.72 9.24 -4.86
C MET A 120 -8.58 9.08 -6.12
N GLN A 121 -9.56 9.95 -6.32
CA GLN A 121 -10.37 10.01 -7.53
C GLN A 121 -10.66 11.45 -7.95
N LYS A 122 -10.96 11.68 -9.24
CA LYS A 122 -11.20 13.02 -9.82
C LYS A 122 -12.51 13.13 -10.61
N SER A 123 -13.60 12.55 -10.10
CA SER A 123 -14.91 12.52 -10.77
C SER A 123 -15.74 13.81 -10.65
N GLY A 124 -15.24 14.82 -9.94
CA GLY A 124 -15.93 16.09 -9.69
C GLY A 124 -16.82 16.11 -8.44
N SER A 125 -17.00 14.99 -7.75
CA SER A 125 -17.77 14.89 -6.50
C SER A 125 -17.17 13.87 -5.54
N SER A 126 -17.70 13.79 -4.32
CA SER A 126 -17.36 12.71 -3.38
C SER A 126 -17.78 11.35 -3.91
N GLN A 127 -16.93 10.34 -3.72
CA GLN A 127 -17.18 8.94 -4.11
C GLN A 127 -16.82 8.01 -2.96
N TYR A 128 -17.17 6.73 -3.09
CA TYR A 128 -16.87 5.70 -2.09
C TYR A 128 -15.92 4.65 -2.66
N LEU A 129 -14.81 4.43 -1.97
CA LEU A 129 -13.86 3.36 -2.26
C LEU A 129 -13.70 2.41 -1.06
N GLY A 130 -13.41 1.16 -1.39
CA GLY A 130 -13.26 0.05 -0.47
C GLY A 130 -11.96 -0.72 -0.64
N LEU A 131 -11.57 -1.40 0.42
CA LEU A 131 -10.45 -2.31 0.54
C LEU A 131 -10.97 -3.65 1.04
N THR A 132 -10.84 -4.67 0.20
CA THR A 132 -11.47 -5.98 0.41
C THR A 132 -10.45 -7.08 0.22
N MET A 133 -10.53 -8.10 1.08
CA MET A 133 -9.76 -9.33 0.95
C MET A 133 -10.65 -10.40 0.33
N GLN A 134 -10.33 -10.81 -0.90
CA GLN A 134 -10.82 -12.08 -1.43
C GLN A 134 -9.98 -13.20 -0.81
N ARG A 135 -10.63 -14.20 -0.22
CA ARG A 135 -9.93 -15.35 0.36
C ARG A 135 -10.66 -16.66 0.12
N LYS A 136 -9.89 -17.74 0.15
CA LYS A 136 -10.41 -19.10 0.24
C LYS A 136 -9.47 -19.93 1.09
N TYR A 137 -9.98 -20.47 2.18
CA TYR A 137 -9.29 -21.48 2.98
C TYR A 137 -9.72 -22.89 2.56
N ASP A 138 -8.95 -23.90 2.95
CA ASP A 138 -9.29 -25.31 2.78
C ASP A 138 -10.57 -25.71 3.55
N THR A 139 -10.91 -24.98 4.60
CA THR A 139 -12.14 -25.15 5.38
C THR A 139 -13.37 -24.47 4.76
N ASP A 140 -13.19 -23.61 3.75
CA ASP A 140 -14.30 -22.86 3.14
C ASP A 140 -14.94 -23.64 1.99
N SER A 141 -16.28 -23.65 1.93
CA SER A 141 -17.03 -24.23 0.80
C SER A 141 -16.95 -23.37 -0.46
N ASN A 142 -16.86 -22.05 -0.30
CA ASN A 142 -16.82 -21.06 -1.38
C ASN A 142 -15.81 -19.95 -1.08
N THR A 143 -15.35 -19.25 -2.11
CA THR A 143 -14.58 -18.01 -1.95
C THR A 143 -15.36 -16.99 -1.12
N GLN A 144 -14.67 -16.34 -0.19
CA GLN A 144 -15.21 -15.32 0.69
C GLN A 144 -14.61 -13.94 0.36
N TYR A 145 -15.34 -12.89 0.73
CA TYR A 145 -14.97 -11.50 0.51
C TYR A 145 -15.10 -10.73 1.81
N ASP A 146 -13.98 -10.51 2.49
CA ASP A 146 -13.95 -9.84 3.78
C ASP A 146 -13.64 -8.35 3.57
N TRP A 147 -14.54 -7.46 3.99
CA TRP A 147 -14.25 -6.03 3.99
C TRP A 147 -13.24 -5.69 5.09
N ILE A 148 -12.07 -5.20 4.71
CA ILE A 148 -11.16 -4.53 5.64
C ILE A 148 -11.67 -3.11 5.88
N LYS A 149 -12.15 -2.48 4.81
CA LYS A 149 -12.78 -1.16 4.85
C LYS A 149 -13.71 -1.01 3.64
N HIS A 150 -15.03 -0.87 3.81
CA HIS A 150 -15.96 -1.00 2.68
C HIS A 150 -16.27 0.29 1.91
N GLU A 151 -16.85 1.31 2.55
CA GLU A 151 -17.32 2.53 1.88
C GLU A 151 -16.74 3.79 2.52
N ASN A 152 -15.57 4.20 2.05
CA ASN A 152 -14.92 5.41 2.56
C ASN A 152 -15.19 6.57 1.64
N ASN A 153 -15.66 7.68 2.20
CA ASN A 153 -15.81 8.92 1.45
C ASN A 153 -14.43 9.42 1.00
N VAL A 154 -14.22 9.45 -0.31
CA VAL A 154 -13.04 10.00 -0.99
C VAL A 154 -13.47 11.26 -1.73
N PRO A 155 -13.16 12.46 -1.21
CA PRO A 155 -13.46 13.70 -1.90
C PRO A 155 -12.69 13.83 -3.22
N ASN A 156 -13.26 14.56 -4.18
CA ASN A 156 -12.62 14.84 -5.46
C ASN A 156 -11.23 15.47 -5.27
N GLY A 157 -10.22 14.85 -5.87
CA GLY A 157 -8.84 15.34 -5.89
C GLY A 157 -8.11 15.27 -4.55
N LYS A 158 -8.58 14.45 -3.60
CA LYS A 158 -7.93 14.27 -2.30
C LYS A 158 -7.54 12.82 -2.07
N TRP A 159 -6.29 12.62 -1.68
CA TRP A 159 -5.79 11.33 -1.20
C TRP A 159 -6.42 11.00 0.15
N VAL A 160 -6.92 9.77 0.28
CA VAL A 160 -7.51 9.23 1.50
C VAL A 160 -6.89 7.87 1.78
N GLU A 161 -6.51 7.64 3.03
CA GLU A 161 -6.00 6.35 3.48
C GLU A 161 -7.16 5.37 3.73
N LEU A 162 -7.05 4.17 3.16
CA LEU A 162 -7.84 3.01 3.53
C LEU A 162 -6.96 2.08 4.35
N SER A 163 -7.30 1.89 5.62
CA SER A 163 -6.50 1.07 6.52
C SER A 163 -7.36 0.18 7.42
N GLY A 164 -6.81 -0.97 7.80
CA GLY A 164 -7.40 -1.88 8.78
C GLY A 164 -6.47 -3.03 9.12
N THR A 165 -6.92 -3.93 9.99
CA THR A 165 -6.20 -5.16 10.32
C THR A 165 -6.88 -6.37 9.70
N TYR A 166 -6.11 -7.36 9.29
CA TYR A 166 -6.61 -8.64 8.78
C TYR A 166 -5.95 -9.80 9.53
N GLU A 167 -6.76 -10.71 10.06
CA GLU A 167 -6.29 -11.89 10.80
C GLU A 167 -6.54 -13.15 9.98
N ILE A 168 -5.49 -13.95 9.81
CA ILE A 168 -5.60 -15.27 9.18
C ILE A 168 -5.65 -16.31 10.28
N PRO A 169 -6.69 -17.19 10.34
CA PRO A 169 -6.77 -18.26 11.33
C PRO A 169 -5.52 -19.14 11.35
N ALA A 170 -5.15 -19.70 12.49
CA ALA A 170 -3.94 -20.52 12.63
C ALA A 170 -4.02 -21.89 11.93
N ASN A 171 -5.20 -22.49 11.89
CA ASN A 171 -5.40 -23.88 11.49
C ASN A 171 -6.08 -24.00 10.13
N VAL A 172 -5.62 -23.21 9.15
CA VAL A 172 -6.13 -23.23 7.78
C VAL A 172 -5.00 -23.26 6.76
N SER A 173 -5.25 -23.86 5.60
CA SER A 173 -4.41 -23.70 4.42
C SER A 173 -4.99 -22.61 3.53
N ILE A 174 -4.17 -21.64 3.12
CA ILE A 174 -4.59 -20.57 2.22
C ILE A 174 -4.64 -21.11 0.79
N LEU A 175 -5.83 -21.24 0.21
CA LEU A 175 -6.01 -21.65 -1.18
C LEU A 175 -6.01 -20.45 -2.13
N ASP A 176 -6.58 -19.33 -1.70
CA ASP A 176 -6.54 -18.02 -2.35
C ASP A 176 -6.51 -16.91 -1.28
N LEU A 177 -5.78 -15.83 -1.57
CA LEU A 177 -5.74 -14.62 -0.76
C LEU A 177 -5.27 -13.44 -1.62
N SER A 178 -6.20 -12.55 -1.96
CA SER A 178 -5.96 -11.40 -2.82
C SER A 178 -6.58 -10.15 -2.21
N LEU A 179 -5.78 -9.12 -2.01
CA LEU A 179 -6.24 -7.81 -1.56
C LEU A 179 -6.58 -6.96 -2.78
N TYR A 180 -7.68 -6.24 -2.74
CA TYR A 180 -8.06 -5.37 -3.85
C TYR A 180 -8.78 -4.10 -3.39
N VAL A 181 -8.63 -3.05 -4.20
CA VAL A 181 -9.34 -1.78 -4.03
C VAL A 181 -10.50 -1.74 -5.02
N GLU A 182 -11.67 -1.34 -4.55
CA GLU A 182 -12.91 -1.32 -5.32
C GLU A 182 -13.69 -0.01 -5.12
N ALA A 183 -14.71 0.22 -5.95
CA ALA A 183 -15.65 1.33 -5.78
C ALA A 183 -17.08 0.79 -5.94
N PRO A 184 -17.70 0.33 -4.84
CA PRO A 184 -18.92 -0.50 -4.89
C PRO A 184 -20.12 0.25 -5.47
N SER A 185 -20.22 1.56 -5.18
CA SER A 185 -21.38 2.39 -5.53
C SER A 185 -21.24 3.11 -6.88
N ASN A 186 -20.07 3.02 -7.56
CA ASN A 186 -19.84 3.63 -8.86
C ASN A 186 -18.99 2.72 -9.76
N THR A 187 -19.67 2.05 -10.71
CA THR A 187 -19.10 0.98 -11.53
C THR A 187 -18.13 1.44 -12.61
N SER A 188 -18.16 2.72 -12.98
CA SER A 188 -17.28 3.33 -14.00
C SER A 188 -16.30 4.34 -13.42
N LEU A 189 -16.18 4.43 -12.09
CA LEU A 189 -15.23 5.34 -11.44
C LEU A 189 -13.80 4.90 -11.72
N ASP A 190 -13.04 5.78 -12.36
CA ASP A 190 -11.58 5.70 -12.42
C ASP A 190 -10.97 6.28 -11.13
N PHE A 191 -9.87 5.69 -10.68
CA PHE A 191 -9.19 6.10 -9.44
C PHE A 191 -7.70 5.78 -9.46
N TYR A 192 -6.98 6.34 -8.49
CA TYR A 192 -5.55 6.15 -8.28
C TYR A 192 -5.32 5.38 -6.98
N ILE A 193 -4.27 4.56 -6.95
CA ILE A 193 -3.78 3.82 -5.79
C ILE A 193 -2.31 4.16 -5.60
N ASP A 194 -1.89 4.38 -4.36
CA ASP A 194 -0.49 4.60 -4.00
C ASP A 194 -0.17 4.08 -2.60
N ASP A 195 1.12 3.91 -2.32
CA ASP A 195 1.66 3.70 -0.98
C ASP A 195 1.01 2.56 -0.17
N LEU A 196 0.85 1.37 -0.79
CA LEU A 196 0.44 0.18 -0.06
C LEU A 196 1.54 -0.23 0.91
N VAL A 197 1.18 -0.44 2.16
CA VAL A 197 2.04 -1.09 3.15
C VAL A 197 1.29 -2.20 3.87
N ILE A 198 1.94 -3.36 3.97
CA ILE A 198 1.49 -4.48 4.78
C ILE A 198 2.58 -4.87 5.78
N VAL A 199 2.24 -4.89 7.07
CA VAL A 199 3.15 -5.29 8.15
C VAL A 199 2.55 -6.41 8.98
N GLU A 200 3.37 -7.34 9.47
CA GLU A 200 2.93 -8.32 10.48
C GLU A 200 2.72 -7.63 11.84
N GLY A 201 1.59 -7.92 12.48
CA GLY A 201 1.18 -7.37 13.76
C GLY A 201 0.03 -6.37 13.65
N LYS A 202 -0.32 -5.75 14.78
CA LYS A 202 -1.41 -4.75 14.89
C LYS A 202 -0.93 -3.31 14.76
N SER A 203 0.36 -3.09 14.52
CA SER A 203 0.93 -1.74 14.42
C SER A 203 0.55 -1.11 13.08
N ALA A 204 -0.12 0.03 13.12
CA ALA A 204 -0.49 0.79 11.92
C ALA A 204 0.71 1.63 11.46
N PHE A 205 1.46 1.12 10.49
CA PHE A 205 2.48 1.91 9.78
C PHE A 205 1.90 2.38 8.45
N ARG A 206 2.19 3.61 8.08
CA ARG A 206 1.75 4.25 6.83
C ARG A 206 2.86 5.10 6.25
N ILE A 207 2.93 5.20 4.93
CA ILE A 207 3.79 6.17 4.26
C ILE A 207 3.02 7.50 4.25
N THR A 208 3.63 8.55 4.77
CA THR A 208 3.11 9.92 4.70
C THR A 208 4.01 10.74 3.79
N PRO A 209 3.51 11.84 3.17
CA PRO A 209 4.36 12.73 2.38
C PRO A 209 5.56 13.24 3.17
N LYS A 210 5.37 13.56 4.46
CA LYS A 210 6.46 13.98 5.34
C LYS A 210 7.50 12.87 5.54
N LEU A 211 7.07 11.65 5.83
CA LEU A 211 7.99 10.52 6.01
C LEU A 211 8.77 10.24 4.72
N PHE A 212 8.08 10.23 3.57
CA PHE A 212 8.71 10.06 2.28
C PHE A 212 9.76 11.14 1.99
N GLU A 213 9.42 12.42 2.18
CA GLU A 213 10.34 13.54 1.99
C GLU A 213 11.55 13.48 2.92
N LEU A 214 11.36 13.11 4.19
CA LEU A 214 12.45 12.93 5.14
C LEU A 214 13.40 11.82 4.69
N VAL A 215 12.86 10.68 4.24
CA VAL A 215 13.66 9.56 3.75
C VAL A 215 14.36 9.92 2.43
N ALA A 216 13.68 10.59 1.50
CA ALA A 216 14.25 11.03 0.23
C ALA A 216 15.42 12.02 0.41
N LYS A 217 15.42 12.82 1.48
CA LYS A 217 16.55 13.69 1.84
C LYS A 217 17.77 12.91 2.34
N VAL A 218 17.58 11.77 3.01
CA VAL A 218 18.68 10.94 3.52
C VAL A 218 19.31 10.08 2.42
N ILE A 219 18.55 9.76 1.37
CA ILE A 219 18.97 8.85 0.28
C ILE A 219 19.62 9.59 -0.90
N LYS A 220 19.37 10.90 -1.05
CA LYS A 220 20.02 11.75 -2.07
C LYS A 220 21.30 12.39 -1.54
#